data_AF-A0A8S1LPP6-F1
#
_entry.id   AF-A0A8S1LPP6-F1
#
_cell.length_a   1.000
_cell.length_b   1.000
_cell.length_c   1.000
_cell.angle_alpha   90.00
_cell.angle_beta   90.00
_cell.angle_gamma   90.00
#
_symmetry.space_group_name_H-M   'P 1'
#
loop_
_entity.id
_entity.type
_entity.pdbx_description
1 polymer ?
#
loop_
_entity_poly.entity_id
_entity_poly.type
_entity_poly.pdbx_seq_one_letter_code
_entity_poly.pdbx_strand_id
1 'polypeptide(L)'
;MNQNKENEYLSDVQNYFTNKCMTSTRSTSLHEENTMKFSQNKNLFEQKQQENEKELKKRWSDIAKDWQRNKRDVKVFQLAEFGIPISARKQIWPLIVGNKLQITKELYNILQIQSKTFKLDQRKSLGRLSSFNHIKQDLGRTFKNESLQKIFHPGGPLSENLQTILEIFCLYRPDIGYVQGMTYVGSILLTYFDDYQAFVIFSSLITHPQLISIFMLDEQNLQIIFQQFEKLIKLNIPQVYKLFKQYNINCTNYLLDWILTLFAKPLNPDIVGRIWDRMLFNGTHILWKCGIAILKILYPRFKDQEKTLQSLKNPDIKDDDLLQEMKSVNYPFEVQEVLGNIEL
;
A
#
# COMPACT_ATOMS: atom_id res chain seq x y z
N MET A 1 12.28 -49.98 58.81
CA MET A 1 11.25 -50.98 58.44
C MET A 1 10.06 -50.34 57.71
N ASN A 2 10.28 -49.23 56.96
CA ASN A 2 9.25 -48.52 56.19
C ASN A 2 9.71 -48.20 54.74
N GLN A 3 10.76 -48.86 54.23
CA GLN A 3 11.25 -48.65 52.84
C GLN A 3 10.93 -49.81 51.89
N ASN A 4 10.44 -50.96 52.39
CA ASN A 4 10.07 -52.10 51.53
C ASN A 4 8.57 -52.20 51.22
N LYS A 5 7.72 -51.32 51.78
CA LYS A 5 6.29 -51.24 51.42
C LYS A 5 5.94 -50.11 50.45
N GLU A 6 6.79 -49.08 50.32
CA GLU A 6 6.63 -48.04 49.29
C GLU A 6 7.09 -48.50 47.89
N ASN A 7 8.04 -49.44 47.81
CA ASN A 7 8.53 -49.97 46.54
C ASN A 7 7.56 -50.95 45.86
N GLU A 8 6.69 -51.65 46.61
CA GLU A 8 5.65 -52.51 46.03
C GLU A 8 4.54 -51.66 45.38
N TYR A 9 4.13 -50.57 46.04
CA TYR A 9 3.10 -49.65 45.55
C TYR A 9 3.54 -48.85 44.31
N LEU A 10 4.82 -48.46 44.22
CA LEU A 10 5.38 -47.79 43.04
C LEU A 10 5.54 -48.71 41.82
N SER A 11 5.76 -50.02 42.02
CA SER A 11 5.85 -51.00 40.94
C SER A 11 4.49 -51.31 40.30
N ASP A 12 3.42 -51.32 41.12
CA ASP A 12 2.05 -51.53 40.64
C ASP A 12 1.49 -50.32 39.89
N VAL A 13 1.86 -49.10 40.29
CA VAL A 13 1.50 -47.87 39.54
C VAL A 13 2.27 -47.77 38.23
N GLN A 14 3.55 -48.16 38.18
CA GLN A 14 4.30 -48.23 36.91
C GLN A 14 3.77 -49.31 35.96
N ASN A 15 3.31 -50.45 36.46
CA ASN A 15 2.67 -51.48 35.62
C ASN A 15 1.29 -51.07 35.11
N TYR A 16 0.55 -50.22 35.83
CA TYR A 16 -0.74 -49.68 35.37
C TYR A 16 -0.59 -48.69 34.20
N PHE A 17 0.50 -47.90 34.15
CA PHE A 17 0.78 -46.99 33.03
C PHE A 17 1.52 -47.67 31.86
N THR A 18 2.33 -48.71 32.12
CA THR A 18 3.08 -49.41 31.07
C THR A 18 2.21 -50.37 30.27
N ASN A 19 1.20 -51.00 30.89
CA ASN A 19 0.25 -51.88 30.17
C ASN A 19 -0.88 -51.14 29.44
N LYS A 20 -0.96 -49.80 29.56
CA LYS A 20 -1.77 -48.96 28.65
C LYS A 20 -0.95 -48.39 27.48
N CYS A 21 0.31 -48.80 27.34
CA CYS A 21 1.19 -48.48 26.24
C CYS A 21 1.47 -49.69 25.33
N MET A 22 0.47 -50.55 25.13
CA MET A 22 0.44 -51.54 24.04
C MET A 22 -0.82 -51.41 23.16
N THR A 23 -1.34 -50.18 23.03
CA THR A 23 -2.29 -49.80 21.98
C THR A 23 -2.00 -48.37 21.51
N SER A 24 -0.81 -48.09 20.97
CA SER A 24 -0.50 -46.75 20.45
C SER A 24 0.28 -46.73 19.12
N THR A 25 0.39 -47.85 18.41
CA THR A 25 0.87 -47.84 17.02
C THR A 25 -0.20 -47.30 16.04
N ARG A 26 -1.47 -47.24 16.47
CA ARG A 26 -2.60 -46.75 15.66
C ARG A 26 -2.82 -45.24 15.79
N SER A 27 -2.47 -44.64 16.93
CA SER A 27 -2.61 -43.19 17.19
C SER A 27 -1.49 -42.37 16.55
N THR A 28 -0.25 -42.86 16.53
CA THR A 28 0.86 -42.25 15.79
C THR A 28 0.67 -42.37 14.28
N SER A 29 0.27 -43.53 13.76
CA SER A 29 -0.02 -43.70 12.32
C SER A 29 -1.20 -42.86 11.82
N LEU A 30 -2.27 -42.72 12.61
CA LEU A 30 -3.38 -41.80 12.29
C LEU A 30 -2.95 -40.33 12.33
N HIS A 31 -2.06 -39.95 13.25
CA HIS A 31 -1.53 -38.59 13.32
C HIS A 31 -0.60 -38.30 12.14
N GLU A 32 0.27 -39.24 11.78
CA GLU A 32 1.15 -39.17 10.61
C GLU A 32 0.36 -39.15 9.29
N GLU A 33 -0.67 -39.98 9.14
CA GLU A 33 -1.58 -39.94 7.98
C GLU A 33 -2.33 -38.61 7.88
N ASN A 34 -2.83 -38.07 8.99
CA ASN A 34 -3.51 -36.78 9.00
C ASN A 34 -2.54 -35.63 8.68
N THR A 35 -1.29 -35.72 9.15
CA THR A 35 -0.24 -34.73 8.85
C THR A 35 0.20 -34.81 7.39
N MET A 36 0.31 -36.03 6.82
CA MET A 36 0.58 -36.23 5.39
C MET A 36 -0.58 -35.75 4.52
N LYS A 37 -1.84 -36.07 4.87
CA LYS A 37 -3.02 -35.58 4.14
C LYS A 37 -3.13 -34.05 4.20
N PHE A 38 -2.87 -33.45 5.36
CA PHE A 38 -2.82 -31.99 5.49
C PHE A 38 -1.72 -31.37 4.62
N SER A 39 -0.52 -31.97 4.62
CA SER A 39 0.62 -31.52 3.81
C SER A 39 0.35 -31.69 2.30
N GLN A 40 -0.27 -32.80 1.89
CA GLN A 40 -0.69 -33.04 0.50
C GLN A 40 -1.77 -32.06 0.06
N ASN A 41 -2.77 -31.79 0.90
CA ASN A 41 -3.81 -30.80 0.62
C ASN A 41 -3.23 -29.38 0.52
N LYS A 42 -2.26 -29.03 1.38
CA LYS A 42 -1.54 -27.77 1.32
C LYS A 42 -0.73 -27.65 0.01
N ASN A 43 0.01 -28.69 -0.36
CA ASN A 43 0.77 -28.73 -1.62
C ASN A 43 -0.14 -28.62 -2.85
N LEU A 44 -1.28 -29.31 -2.86
CA LEU A 44 -2.25 -29.24 -3.96
C LEU A 44 -2.89 -27.84 -4.06
N PHE A 45 -3.16 -27.20 -2.93
CA PHE A 45 -3.67 -25.83 -2.88
C PHE A 45 -2.64 -24.83 -3.41
N GLU A 46 -1.38 -24.94 -3.00
CA GLU A 46 -0.28 -24.11 -3.48
C GLU A 46 -0.04 -24.31 -4.99
N GLN A 47 -0.09 -25.55 -5.49
CA GLN A 47 0.00 -25.85 -6.93
C GLN A 47 -1.13 -25.18 -7.72
N LYS A 48 -2.39 -25.30 -7.26
CA LYS A 48 -3.53 -24.63 -7.90
C LYS A 48 -3.39 -23.11 -7.89
N GLN A 49 -2.89 -22.52 -6.80
CA GLN A 49 -2.62 -21.07 -6.76
C GLN A 49 -1.56 -20.66 -7.78
N GLN A 50 -0.48 -21.43 -7.91
CA GLN A 50 0.58 -21.15 -8.90
C GLN A 50 0.08 -21.30 -10.33
N GLU A 51 -0.76 -22.30 -10.63
CA GLU A 51 -1.39 -22.47 -11.94
C GLU A 51 -2.31 -21.29 -12.27
N ASN A 52 -3.17 -20.90 -11.33
CA ASN A 52 -4.03 -19.73 -11.47
C ASN A 52 -3.23 -18.45 -11.71
N GLU A 53 -2.12 -18.25 -10.99
CA GLU A 53 -1.25 -17.09 -11.18
C GLU A 53 -0.59 -17.10 -12.56
N LYS A 54 -0.13 -18.26 -13.05
CA LYS A 54 0.42 -18.40 -14.40
C LYS A 54 -0.62 -18.08 -15.47
N GLU A 55 -1.85 -18.57 -15.31
CA GLU A 55 -2.95 -18.28 -16.25
C GLU A 55 -3.30 -16.79 -16.25
N LEU A 56 -3.46 -16.18 -15.07
CA LEU A 56 -3.73 -14.75 -14.93
C LEU A 56 -2.61 -13.91 -15.54
N LYS A 57 -1.35 -14.28 -15.30
CA LYS A 57 -0.18 -13.60 -15.88
C LYS A 57 -0.21 -13.66 -17.41
N LYS A 58 -0.51 -14.83 -17.98
CA LYS A 58 -0.65 -15.00 -19.44
C LYS A 58 -1.77 -14.12 -19.98
N ARG A 59 -2.94 -14.13 -19.34
CA ARG A 59 -4.09 -13.31 -19.72
C ARG A 59 -3.77 -11.82 -19.70
N TRP A 60 -3.10 -11.33 -18.66
CA TRP A 60 -2.66 -9.93 -18.60
C TRP A 60 -1.61 -9.59 -19.66
N SER A 61 -0.70 -10.51 -19.98
CA SER A 61 0.25 -10.33 -21.08
C SER A 61 -0.45 -10.23 -22.43
N ASP A 62 -1.48 -11.05 -22.68
CA ASP A 62 -2.29 -10.96 -23.91
C ASP A 62 -3.11 -9.67 -23.97
N ILE A 63 -3.64 -9.20 -22.83
CA ILE A 63 -4.28 -7.89 -22.72
C ILE A 63 -3.31 -6.75 -23.10
N ALA A 64 -2.06 -6.83 -22.65
CA ALA A 64 -1.04 -5.82 -22.91
C ALA A 64 -0.66 -5.70 -24.40
N LYS A 65 -0.66 -6.82 -25.15
CA LYS A 65 -0.31 -6.85 -26.58
C LYS A 65 -1.23 -5.99 -27.45
N ASP A 66 -2.52 -5.96 -27.13
CA ASP A 66 -3.52 -5.13 -27.83
C ASP A 66 -4.18 -4.13 -26.87
N TRP A 67 -3.34 -3.37 -26.15
CA TRP A 67 -3.80 -2.44 -25.13
C TRP A 67 -4.79 -1.40 -25.66
N GLN A 68 -4.61 -0.92 -26.91
CA GLN A 68 -5.49 0.12 -27.47
C GLN A 68 -6.93 -0.34 -27.59
N ARG A 69 -7.15 -1.61 -27.94
CA ARG A 69 -8.47 -2.25 -27.93
C ARG A 69 -8.93 -2.53 -26.50
N ASN A 70 -8.05 -3.15 -25.70
CA ASN A 70 -8.42 -3.72 -24.40
C ASN A 70 -8.66 -2.68 -23.31
N LYS A 71 -8.07 -1.48 -23.40
CA LYS A 71 -8.24 -0.40 -22.40
C LYS A 71 -9.68 0.09 -22.24
N ARG A 72 -10.58 -0.27 -23.17
CA ARG A 72 -12.02 0.07 -23.15
C ARG A 72 -12.92 -1.14 -22.88
N ASP A 73 -12.35 -2.34 -22.74
CA ASP A 73 -13.14 -3.55 -22.52
C ASP A 73 -13.54 -3.68 -21.05
N VAL A 74 -14.84 -3.68 -20.77
CA VAL A 74 -15.43 -3.86 -19.43
C VAL A 74 -14.91 -5.12 -18.74
N LYS A 75 -14.60 -6.18 -19.48
CA LYS A 75 -14.04 -7.42 -18.91
C LYS A 75 -12.64 -7.21 -18.33
N VAL A 76 -11.87 -6.27 -18.88
CA VAL A 76 -10.54 -5.90 -18.36
C VAL A 76 -10.68 -5.10 -17.07
N PHE A 77 -11.64 -4.17 -17.00
CA PHE A 77 -11.96 -3.46 -15.75
C PHE A 77 -12.42 -4.42 -14.65
N GLN A 78 -13.32 -5.35 -14.98
CA GLN A 78 -13.76 -6.39 -14.04
C GLN A 78 -12.60 -7.28 -13.58
N LEU A 79 -11.65 -7.61 -14.46
CA LEU A 79 -10.47 -8.36 -14.09
C LEU A 79 -9.54 -7.55 -13.17
N ALA A 80 -9.37 -6.25 -13.44
CA ALA A 80 -8.59 -5.34 -12.60
C ALA A 80 -9.18 -5.17 -11.19
N GLU A 81 -10.50 -5.32 -11.02
CA GLU A 81 -11.15 -5.31 -9.71
C GLU A 81 -10.76 -6.49 -8.81
N PHE A 82 -10.41 -7.63 -9.40
CA PHE A 82 -9.78 -8.75 -8.67
C PHE A 82 -8.27 -8.54 -8.47
N GLY A 83 -7.70 -7.54 -9.13
CA GLY A 83 -6.32 -7.06 -9.03
C GLY A 83 -5.37 -7.73 -10.02
N ILE A 84 -4.25 -7.03 -10.27
CA ILE A 84 -3.25 -7.43 -11.26
C ILE A 84 -2.18 -8.27 -10.54
N PRO A 85 -1.78 -9.43 -11.09
CA PRO A 85 -0.63 -10.17 -10.57
C PRO A 85 0.60 -9.26 -10.46
N ILE A 86 1.36 -9.37 -9.37
CA ILE A 86 2.57 -8.57 -9.10
C ILE A 86 3.49 -8.56 -10.33
N SER A 87 3.73 -9.72 -10.94
CA SER A 87 4.60 -9.86 -12.11
C SER A 87 4.10 -9.19 -13.40
N ALA A 88 2.79 -8.89 -13.49
CA ALA A 88 2.17 -8.24 -14.64
C ALA A 88 2.08 -6.71 -14.51
N ARG A 89 2.15 -6.16 -13.29
CA ARG A 89 2.13 -4.69 -13.03
C ARG A 89 3.19 -3.95 -13.84
N LYS A 90 4.38 -4.54 -13.97
CA LYS A 90 5.50 -3.97 -14.74
C LYS A 90 5.15 -3.70 -16.22
N GLN A 91 4.21 -4.46 -16.79
CA GLN A 91 3.76 -4.29 -18.17
C GLN A 91 2.51 -3.42 -18.25
N ILE A 92 1.58 -3.57 -17.29
CA ILE A 92 0.24 -2.98 -17.38
C ILE A 92 0.19 -1.53 -16.87
N TRP A 93 0.82 -1.20 -15.74
CA TRP A 93 0.74 0.17 -15.22
C TRP A 93 1.30 1.23 -16.17
N PRO A 94 2.46 1.03 -16.85
CA PRO A 94 2.93 1.99 -17.85
C PRO A 94 1.93 2.22 -18.99
N LEU A 95 1.18 1.20 -19.39
CA LEU A 95 0.18 1.28 -20.44
C LEU A 95 -1.05 2.11 -20.01
N ILE A 96 -1.47 1.96 -18.75
CA ILE A 96 -2.60 2.73 -18.19
C ILE A 96 -2.21 4.20 -17.99
N VAL A 97 -1.07 4.43 -17.33
CA VAL A 97 -0.56 5.76 -17.01
C VAL A 97 -0.19 6.51 -18.30
N GLY A 98 0.47 5.82 -19.23
CA GLY A 98 1.02 6.40 -20.44
C GLY A 98 2.17 7.36 -20.14
N ASN A 99 2.45 8.26 -21.09
CA ASN A 99 3.43 9.33 -20.93
C ASN A 99 2.87 10.65 -21.47
N LYS A 100 1.75 11.10 -20.90
CA LYS A 100 1.09 12.36 -21.30
C LYS A 100 1.99 13.59 -21.10
N LEU A 101 2.91 13.50 -20.14
CA LEU A 101 3.93 14.51 -19.85
C LEU A 101 5.06 14.55 -20.89
N GLN A 102 5.11 13.57 -21.81
CA GLN A 102 6.14 13.47 -22.86
C GLN A 102 7.57 13.45 -22.31
N ILE A 103 7.78 12.89 -21.12
CA ILE A 103 9.09 12.80 -20.49
C ILE A 103 9.95 11.83 -21.31
N THR A 104 11.00 12.33 -21.95
CA THR A 104 11.92 11.53 -22.75
C THR A 104 13.06 10.96 -21.89
N LYS A 105 13.70 9.88 -22.35
CA LYS A 105 14.93 9.37 -21.72
C LYS A 105 16.05 10.41 -21.71
N GLU A 106 16.13 11.23 -22.75
CA GLU A 106 17.10 12.32 -22.85
C GLU A 106 16.88 13.36 -21.75
N LEU A 107 15.65 13.83 -21.55
CA LEU A 107 15.31 14.77 -20.47
C LEU A 107 15.66 14.17 -19.11
N TYR A 108 15.29 12.91 -18.87
CA TYR A 108 15.64 12.21 -17.63
C TYR A 108 17.15 12.18 -17.39
N ASN A 109 17.94 11.82 -18.40
CA ASN A 109 19.41 11.78 -18.28
C ASN A 109 20.01 13.15 -17.99
N ILE A 110 19.51 14.21 -18.63
CA ILE A 110 19.95 15.59 -18.38
C ILE A 110 19.67 15.95 -16.91
N LEU A 111 18.46 15.72 -16.43
CA LEU A 111 18.07 16.02 -15.06
C LEU A 111 18.84 15.16 -14.03
N GLN A 112 19.16 13.92 -14.36
CA GLN A 112 19.98 13.04 -13.51
C GLN A 112 21.41 13.57 -13.35
N ILE A 113 22.02 14.09 -14.43
CA ILE A 113 23.34 14.72 -14.35
C ILE A 113 23.25 15.99 -13.49
N GLN A 114 22.21 16.80 -13.72
CA GLN A 114 21.97 18.02 -12.95
C GLN A 114 21.80 17.72 -11.47
N SER A 115 21.01 16.72 -11.08
CA SER A 115 20.75 16.39 -9.67
C SER A 115 22.02 16.05 -8.88
N LYS A 116 22.98 15.35 -9.51
CA LYS A 116 24.28 15.02 -8.89
C LYS A 116 25.17 16.23 -8.64
N THR A 117 25.06 17.25 -9.50
CA THR A 117 25.88 18.48 -9.39
C THR A 117 25.15 19.62 -8.70
N PHE A 118 23.85 19.47 -8.45
CA PHE A 118 23.00 20.52 -7.94
C PHE A 118 23.43 20.92 -6.53
N LYS A 119 23.73 22.21 -6.38
CA LYS A 119 23.96 22.84 -5.08
C LYS A 119 22.92 23.93 -4.92
N LEU A 120 22.12 23.82 -3.86
CA LEU A 120 21.15 24.86 -3.50
C LEU A 120 21.88 26.16 -3.19
N ASP A 121 21.77 27.14 -4.08
CA ASP A 121 22.09 28.53 -3.75
C ASP A 121 20.92 29.11 -2.96
N GLN A 122 21.10 29.26 -1.65
CA GLN A 122 20.08 29.77 -0.72
C GLN A 122 19.56 31.16 -1.10
N ARG A 123 20.28 31.91 -1.95
CA ARG A 123 19.88 33.27 -2.36
C ARG A 123 18.92 33.29 -3.57
N LYS A 124 18.69 32.16 -4.24
CA LYS A 124 17.89 32.05 -5.48
C LYS A 124 17.10 30.73 -5.57
N SER A 125 16.51 30.24 -4.48
CA SER A 125 15.72 29.00 -4.57
C SER A 125 14.45 29.24 -5.40
N LEU A 126 14.39 28.66 -6.60
CA LEU A 126 13.20 28.68 -7.45
C LEU A 126 12.13 27.77 -6.82
N GLY A 127 10.93 28.31 -6.58
CA GLY A 127 9.82 27.54 -6.00
C GLY A 127 10.17 26.87 -4.67
N ARG A 128 9.87 25.57 -4.57
CA ARG A 128 10.11 24.71 -3.41
C ARG A 128 11.42 23.92 -3.48
N LEU A 129 12.38 24.29 -4.32
CA LEU A 129 13.64 23.55 -4.44
C LEU A 129 14.42 23.37 -3.13
N SER A 130 14.21 24.23 -2.13
CA SER A 130 14.80 24.07 -0.79
C SER A 130 14.43 22.73 -0.12
N SER A 131 13.28 22.15 -0.48
CA SER A 131 12.82 20.84 0.01
C SER A 131 13.69 19.67 -0.45
N PHE A 132 14.54 19.85 -1.46
CA PHE A 132 15.51 18.85 -1.94
C PHE A 132 16.36 18.28 -0.78
N ASN A 133 16.72 19.12 0.20
CA ASN A 133 17.52 18.70 1.35
C ASN A 133 16.77 17.75 2.31
N HIS A 134 15.44 17.70 2.27
CA HIS A 134 14.65 16.83 3.14
C HIS A 134 14.61 15.38 2.64
N ILE A 135 14.96 15.11 1.38
CA ILE A 135 14.94 13.76 0.79
C ILE A 135 15.82 12.80 1.62
N LYS A 136 17.06 13.19 1.88
CA LYS A 136 18.01 12.36 2.65
C LYS A 136 17.54 12.09 4.07
N GLN A 137 16.91 13.09 4.70
CA GLN A 137 16.38 12.96 6.06
C GLN A 137 15.21 11.98 6.11
N ASP A 138 14.33 12.01 5.11
CA ASP A 138 13.20 11.08 5.02
C ASP A 138 13.65 9.64 4.74
N LEU A 139 14.60 9.43 3.83
CA LEU A 139 15.09 8.10 3.49
C LEU A 139 15.56 7.29 4.72
N GLY A 140 16.20 7.94 5.69
CA GLY A 140 16.67 7.31 6.92
C GLY A 140 15.59 6.94 7.95
N ARG A 141 14.33 7.34 7.76
CA ARG A 141 13.25 7.17 8.76
C ARG A 141 11.90 6.72 8.20
N THR A 142 11.81 6.50 6.88
CA THR A 142 10.53 6.27 6.17
C THR A 142 9.97 4.87 6.41
N PHE A 143 10.76 3.82 6.18
CA PHE A 143 10.20 2.47 6.03
C PHE A 143 10.06 1.73 7.36
N LYS A 144 8.81 1.43 7.75
CA LYS A 144 8.50 0.53 8.88
C LYS A 144 8.48 -0.94 8.48
N ASN A 145 8.15 -1.22 7.22
CA ASN A 145 8.17 -2.58 6.67
C ASN A 145 9.63 -3.02 6.48
N GLU A 146 10.01 -4.15 7.08
CA GLU A 146 11.39 -4.64 7.07
C GLU A 146 11.95 -4.88 5.67
N SER A 147 11.13 -5.40 4.75
CA SER A 147 11.56 -5.67 3.37
C SER A 147 11.86 -4.37 2.62
N LEU A 148 10.97 -3.38 2.72
CA LEU A 148 11.25 -2.06 2.14
C LEU A 148 12.44 -1.38 2.81
N GLN A 149 12.58 -1.51 4.13
CA GLN A 149 13.70 -0.93 4.86
C GLN A 149 15.04 -1.52 4.36
N LYS A 150 15.15 -2.85 4.21
CA LYS A 150 16.37 -3.48 3.67
C LYS A 150 16.73 -3.02 2.25
N ILE A 151 15.73 -2.69 1.44
CA ILE A 151 15.92 -2.32 0.03
C ILE A 151 16.27 -0.84 -0.15
N PHE A 152 15.58 0.05 0.59
CA PHE A 152 15.56 1.50 0.31
C PHE A 152 16.17 2.37 1.40
N HIS A 153 16.46 1.84 2.59
CA HIS A 153 17.18 2.58 3.63
C HIS A 153 18.61 2.90 3.16
N PRO A 154 19.25 4.00 3.61
CA PRO A 154 20.64 4.31 3.27
C PRO A 154 21.58 3.09 3.33
N GLY A 155 22.27 2.81 2.22
CA GLY A 155 23.12 1.63 2.01
C GLY A 155 22.42 0.42 1.38
N GLY A 156 21.10 0.45 1.23
CA GLY A 156 20.31 -0.56 0.55
C GLY A 156 20.44 -0.49 -0.98
N PRO A 157 20.14 -1.59 -1.69
CA PRO A 157 20.39 -1.75 -3.13
C PRO A 157 19.66 -0.75 -4.03
N LEU A 158 18.52 -0.19 -3.60
CA LEU A 158 17.76 0.81 -4.38
C LEU A 158 17.67 2.17 -3.68
N SER A 159 18.45 2.38 -2.62
CA SER A 159 18.44 3.65 -1.87
C SER A 159 18.88 4.82 -2.76
N GLU A 160 19.92 4.65 -3.57
CA GLU A 160 20.42 5.70 -4.47
C GLU A 160 19.47 5.97 -5.62
N ASN A 161 18.86 4.92 -6.19
CA ASN A 161 17.83 5.03 -7.22
C ASN A 161 16.64 5.84 -6.69
N LEU A 162 16.15 5.54 -5.47
CA LEU A 162 15.06 6.29 -4.85
C LEU A 162 15.42 7.76 -4.61
N GLN A 163 16.61 8.02 -4.06
CA GLN A 163 17.08 9.39 -3.88
C GLN A 163 17.12 10.13 -5.22
N THR A 164 17.70 9.51 -6.25
CA THR A 164 17.89 10.10 -7.58
C THR A 164 16.56 10.46 -8.23
N ILE A 165 15.56 9.57 -8.24
CA ILE A 165 14.26 9.89 -8.88
C ILE A 165 13.52 11.04 -8.18
N LEU A 166 13.65 11.16 -6.84
CA LEU A 166 13.03 12.24 -6.07
C LEU A 166 13.73 13.58 -6.30
N GLU A 167 15.06 13.56 -6.38
CA GLU A 167 15.87 14.74 -6.70
C GLU A 167 15.60 15.24 -8.13
N ILE A 168 15.54 14.33 -9.11
CA ILE A 168 15.16 14.63 -10.50
C ILE A 168 13.76 15.24 -10.52
N PHE A 169 12.80 14.71 -9.75
CA PHE A 169 11.46 15.28 -9.69
C PHE A 169 11.45 16.71 -9.15
N CYS A 170 12.26 17.03 -8.12
CA CYS A 170 12.38 18.40 -7.63
C CYS A 170 12.89 19.36 -8.71
N LEU A 171 13.83 18.93 -9.55
CA LEU A 171 14.35 19.74 -10.66
C LEU A 171 13.33 19.85 -11.81
N TYR A 172 12.55 18.79 -12.05
CA TYR A 172 11.53 18.74 -13.09
C TYR A 172 10.29 19.58 -12.74
N ARG A 173 9.87 19.55 -11.47
CA ARG A 173 8.71 20.28 -10.91
C ARG A 173 9.12 21.07 -9.67
N PRO A 174 9.92 22.14 -9.83
CA PRO A 174 10.39 22.96 -8.72
C PRO A 174 9.27 23.69 -7.99
N ASP A 175 8.11 23.86 -8.63
CA ASP A 175 6.90 24.41 -8.04
C ASP A 175 6.27 23.47 -6.99
N ILE A 176 6.32 22.15 -7.21
CA ILE A 176 5.91 21.14 -6.22
C ILE A 176 7.06 20.87 -5.23
N GLY A 177 8.26 20.63 -5.76
CA GLY A 177 9.42 20.18 -4.98
C GLY A 177 9.23 18.79 -4.37
N TYR A 178 9.90 18.54 -3.25
CA TYR A 178 9.74 17.35 -2.43
C TYR A 178 8.74 17.58 -1.31
N VAL A 179 7.75 16.70 -1.20
CA VAL A 179 6.81 16.65 -0.08
C VAL A 179 7.04 15.36 0.71
N GLN A 180 7.10 15.48 2.04
CA GLN A 180 7.24 14.33 2.93
C GLN A 180 6.14 13.31 2.64
N GLY A 181 6.54 12.07 2.37
CA GLY A 181 5.64 10.99 1.95
C GLY A 181 5.90 10.51 0.52
N MET A 182 6.49 11.35 -0.35
CA MET A 182 6.85 10.96 -1.71
C MET A 182 7.84 9.79 -1.77
N THR A 183 8.68 9.60 -0.74
CA THR A 183 9.56 8.43 -0.62
C THR A 183 8.82 7.11 -0.70
N TYR A 184 7.62 7.01 -0.10
CA TYR A 184 6.81 5.80 -0.19
C TYR A 184 6.31 5.54 -1.61
N VAL A 185 5.84 6.59 -2.30
CA VAL A 185 5.35 6.46 -3.68
C VAL A 185 6.50 6.01 -4.60
N GLY A 186 7.66 6.65 -4.48
CA GLY A 186 8.86 6.27 -5.23
C GLY A 186 9.34 4.85 -4.95
N SER A 187 9.34 4.41 -3.69
CA SER A 187 9.77 3.05 -3.33
C SER A 187 8.87 1.96 -3.89
N ILE A 188 7.54 2.19 -3.88
CA ILE A 188 6.60 1.23 -4.47
C ILE A 188 6.86 1.11 -5.97
N LEU A 189 7.08 2.21 -6.68
CA LEU A 189 7.37 2.18 -8.11
C LEU A 189 8.70 1.49 -8.44
N LEU A 190 9.78 1.82 -7.72
CA LEU A 190 11.09 1.18 -7.93
C LEU A 190 11.11 -0.31 -7.58
N THR A 191 10.10 -0.83 -6.88
CA THR A 191 9.93 -2.28 -6.68
C THR A 191 9.53 -2.99 -7.98
N TYR A 192 8.92 -2.28 -8.95
CA TYR A 192 8.39 -2.87 -10.18
C TYR A 192 9.09 -2.40 -11.46
N PHE A 193 9.75 -1.25 -11.44
CA PHE A 193 10.24 -0.55 -12.63
C PHE A 193 11.71 -0.14 -12.50
N ASP A 194 12.37 0.03 -13.65
CA ASP A 194 13.64 0.76 -13.72
C ASP A 194 13.44 2.25 -13.40
N ASP A 195 14.54 2.97 -13.15
CA ASP A 195 14.48 4.36 -12.68
C ASP A 195 13.72 5.28 -13.62
N TYR A 196 13.93 5.16 -14.94
CA TYR A 196 13.28 6.01 -15.92
C TYR A 196 11.77 5.77 -15.94
N GLN A 197 11.35 4.51 -16.03
CA GLN A 197 9.95 4.16 -16.07
C GLN A 197 9.26 4.48 -14.74
N ALA A 198 9.94 4.27 -13.60
CA ALA A 198 9.48 4.69 -12.28
C ALA A 198 9.29 6.20 -12.22
N PHE A 199 10.26 6.99 -12.72
CA PHE A 199 10.18 8.45 -12.75
C PHE A 199 9.02 8.97 -13.62
N VAL A 200 8.79 8.38 -14.79
CA VAL A 200 7.65 8.76 -15.66
C VAL A 200 6.32 8.51 -14.97
N ILE A 201 6.15 7.34 -14.34
CA ILE A 201 4.92 6.99 -13.63
C ILE A 201 4.75 7.87 -12.38
N PHE A 202 5.82 8.06 -11.60
CA PHE A 202 5.85 8.92 -10.43
C PHE A 202 5.39 10.33 -10.80
N SER A 203 6.03 10.93 -11.80
CA SER A 203 5.69 12.28 -12.26
C SER A 203 4.24 12.37 -12.71
N SER A 204 3.73 11.36 -13.43
CA SER A 204 2.35 11.32 -13.89
C SER A 204 1.33 11.19 -12.74
N LEU A 205 1.66 10.44 -11.68
CA LEU A 205 0.81 10.29 -10.50
C LEU A 205 0.77 11.58 -9.66
N ILE A 206 1.94 12.14 -9.34
CA ILE A 206 2.04 13.34 -8.49
C ILE A 206 1.40 14.56 -9.16
N THR A 207 1.52 14.65 -10.50
CA THR A 207 0.97 15.76 -11.29
C THR A 207 -0.42 15.46 -11.84
N HIS A 208 -1.03 14.35 -11.44
CA HIS A 208 -2.40 14.03 -11.86
C HIS A 208 -3.36 15.16 -11.43
N PRO A 209 -4.27 15.64 -12.30
CA PRO A 209 -5.12 16.80 -12.01
C PRO A 209 -5.85 16.75 -10.66
N GLN A 210 -6.33 15.58 -10.27
CA GLN A 210 -7.06 15.37 -9.01
C GLN A 210 -6.17 15.21 -7.76
N LEU A 211 -4.85 15.11 -7.93
CA LEU A 211 -3.89 14.91 -6.83
C LEU A 211 -2.93 16.09 -6.67
N ILE A 212 -2.70 16.86 -7.74
CA ILE A 212 -1.67 17.90 -7.77
C ILE A 212 -1.87 18.97 -6.70
N SER A 213 -3.10 19.38 -6.42
CA SER A 213 -3.41 20.36 -5.37
C SER A 213 -2.99 19.89 -3.97
N ILE A 214 -3.08 18.58 -3.71
CA ILE A 214 -2.63 17.95 -2.46
C ILE A 214 -1.11 18.03 -2.35
N PHE A 215 -0.38 17.73 -3.43
CA PHE A 215 1.09 17.80 -3.44
C PHE A 215 1.62 19.24 -3.51
N MET A 216 0.87 20.18 -4.06
CA MET A 216 1.15 21.61 -3.93
C MET A 216 0.95 22.12 -2.50
N LEU A 217 0.27 21.34 -1.64
CA LEU A 217 -0.13 21.74 -0.29
C LEU A 217 -0.93 23.05 -0.30
N ASP A 218 -1.79 23.22 -1.30
CA ASP A 218 -2.66 24.38 -1.41
C ASP A 218 -3.71 24.33 -0.30
N GLU A 219 -3.64 25.27 0.66
CA GLU A 219 -4.46 25.22 1.87
C GLU A 219 -5.96 25.29 1.55
N GLN A 220 -6.37 26.11 0.58
CA GLN A 220 -7.78 26.28 0.23
C GLN A 220 -8.36 25.00 -0.34
N ASN A 221 -7.67 24.40 -1.32
CA ASN A 221 -8.06 23.12 -1.92
C ASN A 221 -8.02 21.98 -0.90
N LEU A 222 -7.01 21.93 -0.02
CA LEU A 222 -6.95 20.94 1.05
C LEU A 222 -8.15 21.06 2.00
N GLN A 223 -8.57 22.28 2.37
CA GLN A 223 -9.77 22.45 3.20
C GLN A 223 -11.03 21.95 2.48
N ILE A 224 -11.18 22.22 1.18
CA ILE A 224 -12.30 21.69 0.39
C ILE A 224 -12.28 20.16 0.39
N ILE A 225 -11.13 19.54 0.14
CA ILE A 225 -10.95 18.09 0.17
C ILE A 225 -11.35 17.52 1.53
N PHE A 226 -10.86 18.12 2.61
CA PHE A 226 -11.16 17.66 3.97
C PHE A 226 -12.65 17.77 4.30
N GLN A 227 -13.30 18.87 3.91
CA GLN A 227 -14.74 19.02 4.08
C GLN A 227 -15.54 17.96 3.30
N GLN A 228 -15.14 17.66 2.06
CA GLN A 228 -15.79 16.60 1.27
C GLN A 228 -15.55 15.22 1.88
N PHE A 229 -14.34 14.94 2.36
CA PHE A 229 -14.05 13.69 3.06
C PHE A 229 -14.85 13.57 4.36
N GLU A 230 -14.98 14.64 5.14
CA GLU A 230 -15.84 14.65 6.34
C GLU A 230 -17.31 14.37 6.01
N LYS A 231 -17.83 14.89 4.89
CA LYS A 231 -19.18 14.53 4.40
C LYS A 231 -19.27 13.04 4.09
N LEU A 232 -18.24 12.45 3.48
CA LEU A 232 -18.20 11.00 3.25
C LEU A 232 -18.18 10.19 4.56
N ILE A 233 -17.45 10.65 5.58
CA ILE A 233 -17.47 10.02 6.91
C ILE A 233 -18.89 10.11 7.50
N LYS A 234 -19.51 11.30 7.46
CA LYS A 234 -20.87 11.49 7.98
C LYS A 234 -21.89 10.60 7.27
N LEU A 235 -21.75 10.40 5.97
CA LEU A 235 -22.62 9.55 5.15
C LEU A 235 -22.42 8.05 5.46
N ASN A 236 -21.17 7.59 5.52
CA ASN A 236 -20.85 6.17 5.60
C ASN A 236 -20.72 5.64 7.03
N ILE A 237 -20.31 6.49 7.98
CA ILE A 237 -19.99 6.12 9.36
C ILE A 237 -20.31 7.30 10.31
N PRO A 238 -21.59 7.69 10.45
CA PRO A 238 -21.99 8.88 11.22
C PRO A 238 -21.53 8.85 12.68
N GLN A 239 -21.32 7.66 13.27
CA GLN A 239 -20.77 7.49 14.61
C GLN A 239 -19.33 7.99 14.70
N VAL A 240 -18.48 7.66 13.71
CA VAL A 240 -17.10 8.15 13.63
C VAL A 240 -17.09 9.66 13.44
N TYR A 241 -17.96 10.20 12.59
CA TYR A 241 -18.06 11.66 12.42
C TYR A 241 -18.36 12.38 13.74
N LYS A 242 -19.34 11.89 14.52
CA LYS A 242 -19.67 12.46 15.84
C LYS A 242 -18.50 12.36 16.82
N LEU A 243 -17.85 11.19 16.87
CA LEU A 243 -16.70 10.94 17.75
C LEU A 243 -15.52 11.86 17.40
N PHE A 244 -15.22 12.04 16.11
CA PHE A 244 -14.16 12.93 15.66
C PHE A 244 -14.44 14.39 16.03
N LYS A 245 -15.70 14.86 15.91
CA LYS A 245 -16.08 16.19 16.38
C LYS A 245 -15.96 16.33 17.89
N GLN A 246 -16.34 15.31 18.66
CA GLN A 246 -16.20 15.30 20.12
C GLN A 246 -14.73 15.35 20.56
N TYR A 247 -13.85 14.63 19.88
CA TYR A 247 -12.41 14.55 20.19
C TYR A 247 -11.56 15.57 19.42
N ASN A 248 -12.17 16.51 18.69
CA ASN A 248 -11.47 17.47 17.85
C ASN A 248 -10.40 16.82 16.94
N ILE A 249 -10.74 15.68 16.35
CA ILE A 249 -9.89 14.97 15.38
C ILE A 249 -10.28 15.45 13.98
N ASN A 250 -9.31 16.03 13.27
CA ASN A 250 -9.50 16.61 11.95
C ASN A 250 -8.73 15.80 10.89
N CYS A 251 -9.08 15.96 9.61
CA CYS A 251 -8.45 15.23 8.51
C CYS A 251 -6.92 15.42 8.44
N THR A 252 -6.39 16.57 8.84
CA THR A 252 -4.95 16.83 8.91
C THR A 252 -4.20 15.88 9.85
N ASN A 253 -4.87 15.30 10.85
CA ASN A 253 -4.24 14.39 11.81
C ASN A 253 -3.92 13.00 11.23
N TYR A 254 -4.55 12.62 10.11
CA TYR A 254 -4.42 11.27 9.56
C TYR A 254 -4.47 11.23 8.02
N LEU A 255 -5.48 11.87 7.42
CA LEU A 255 -5.81 11.73 6.00
C LEU A 255 -4.74 12.32 5.09
N LEU A 256 -4.16 13.46 5.46
CA LEU A 256 -3.14 14.13 4.64
C LEU A 256 -1.92 13.21 4.41
N ASP A 257 -1.43 12.58 5.48
CA ASP A 257 -0.35 11.58 5.43
C ASP A 257 -0.74 10.36 4.59
N TRP A 258 -1.99 9.90 4.70
CA TRP A 258 -2.46 8.76 3.91
C TRP A 258 -2.47 9.09 2.41
N ILE A 259 -2.94 10.27 2.01
CA ILE A 259 -3.07 10.60 0.58
C ILE A 259 -1.74 11.02 -0.05
N LEU A 260 -0.90 11.79 0.66
CA LEU A 260 0.44 12.16 0.17
C LEU A 260 1.33 10.94 -0.11
N THR A 261 1.01 9.81 0.52
CA THR A 261 1.71 8.53 0.32
C THR A 261 0.93 7.58 -0.58
N LEU A 262 -0.23 7.98 -1.11
CA LEU A 262 -1.18 7.11 -1.83
C LEU A 262 -1.44 5.80 -1.07
N PHE A 263 -1.59 5.92 0.26
CA PHE A 263 -1.76 4.87 1.26
C PHE A 263 -0.58 3.91 1.44
N ALA A 264 0.58 4.16 0.82
CA ALA A 264 1.76 3.32 0.96
C ALA A 264 2.44 3.38 2.34
N LYS A 265 2.19 4.43 3.12
CA LYS A 265 2.65 4.54 4.52
C LYS A 265 1.80 3.72 5.50
N PRO A 266 0.46 3.86 5.52
CA PRO A 266 -0.38 3.14 6.47
C PRO A 266 -0.53 1.64 6.16
N LEU A 267 -0.33 1.20 4.92
CA LEU A 267 -0.67 -0.15 4.48
C LEU A 267 0.54 -0.97 4.02
N ASN A 268 0.36 -2.29 3.93
CA ASN A 268 1.37 -3.19 3.38
C ASN A 268 1.55 -2.94 1.86
N PRO A 269 2.79 -2.94 1.33
CA PRO A 269 3.05 -2.81 -0.11
C PRO A 269 2.22 -3.72 -1.03
N ASP A 270 1.89 -4.93 -0.59
CA ASP A 270 1.12 -5.88 -1.39
C ASP A 270 -0.31 -5.38 -1.67
N ILE A 271 -1.00 -4.90 -0.63
CA ILE A 271 -2.34 -4.31 -0.73
C ILE A 271 -2.32 -2.95 -1.41
N VAL A 272 -1.26 -2.16 -1.21
CA VAL A 272 -1.07 -0.88 -1.91
C VAL A 272 -1.08 -1.09 -3.41
N GLY A 273 -0.37 -2.10 -3.90
CA GLY A 273 -0.42 -2.46 -5.32
C GLY A 273 -1.84 -2.77 -5.81
N ARG A 274 -2.67 -3.46 -5.03
CA ARG A 274 -4.07 -3.76 -5.39
C ARG A 274 -4.96 -2.52 -5.38
N ILE A 275 -4.70 -1.59 -4.47
CA ILE A 275 -5.40 -0.29 -4.42
C ILE A 275 -5.02 0.54 -5.65
N TRP A 276 -3.73 0.55 -6.02
CA TRP A 276 -3.25 1.28 -7.18
C TRP A 276 -3.73 0.66 -8.49
N ASP A 277 -3.83 -0.67 -8.59
CA ASP A 277 -4.47 -1.35 -9.72
C ASP A 277 -5.87 -0.76 -9.98
N ARG A 278 -6.71 -0.66 -8.95
CA ARG A 278 -8.07 -0.07 -9.07
C ARG A 278 -8.05 1.42 -9.33
N MET A 279 -7.15 2.16 -8.67
CA MET A 279 -7.03 3.62 -8.85
C MET A 279 -6.66 3.97 -10.29
N LEU A 280 -5.74 3.22 -10.90
CA LEU A 280 -5.30 3.46 -12.26
C LEU A 280 -6.41 3.20 -13.29
N PHE A 281 -7.28 2.20 -13.04
CA PHE A 281 -8.40 1.90 -13.93
C PHE A 281 -9.64 2.78 -13.70
N ASN A 282 -10.00 3.03 -12.45
CA ASN A 282 -11.28 3.67 -12.11
C ASN A 282 -11.14 5.14 -11.69
N GLY A 283 -9.92 5.61 -11.45
CA GLY A 283 -9.60 6.97 -11.03
C GLY A 283 -9.35 7.11 -9.52
N THR A 284 -9.01 8.34 -9.12
CA THR A 284 -8.54 8.66 -7.76
C THR A 284 -9.58 8.45 -6.66
N HIS A 285 -10.87 8.31 -7.01
CA HIS A 285 -11.93 8.11 -6.03
C HIS A 285 -11.75 6.84 -5.18
N ILE A 286 -10.99 5.88 -5.68
CA ILE A 286 -10.55 4.68 -4.97
C ILE A 286 -9.78 5.03 -3.69
N LEU A 287 -9.01 6.11 -3.69
CA LEU A 287 -8.26 6.60 -2.51
C LEU A 287 -9.23 7.05 -1.40
N TRP A 288 -10.31 7.75 -1.75
CA TRP A 288 -11.32 8.18 -0.79
C TRP A 288 -12.09 6.98 -0.21
N LYS A 289 -12.47 6.02 -1.07
CA LYS A 289 -13.08 4.76 -0.62
C LYS A 289 -12.15 3.99 0.32
N CYS A 290 -10.85 3.94 0.03
CA CYS A 290 -9.84 3.34 0.91
C CYS A 290 -9.82 4.03 2.27
N GLY A 291 -9.78 5.37 2.32
CA GLY A 291 -9.80 6.12 3.57
C GLY A 291 -11.05 5.83 4.42
N ILE A 292 -12.24 5.78 3.82
CA ILE A 292 -13.48 5.44 4.54
C ILE A 292 -13.46 3.98 5.01
N ALA A 293 -13.01 3.04 4.19
CA ALA A 293 -12.91 1.63 4.57
C ALA A 293 -11.97 1.42 5.76
N ILE A 294 -10.81 2.08 5.77
CA ILE A 294 -9.89 2.10 6.93
C ILE A 294 -10.62 2.57 8.19
N LEU A 295 -11.38 3.67 8.11
CA LEU A 295 -12.14 4.18 9.26
C LEU A 295 -13.23 3.20 9.72
N LYS A 296 -13.92 2.50 8.81
CA LYS A 296 -14.91 1.46 9.17
C LYS A 296 -14.27 0.34 9.97
N ILE A 297 -13.12 -0.14 9.52
CA ILE A 297 -12.39 -1.26 10.14
C ILE A 297 -11.82 -0.86 11.51
N LEU A 298 -11.32 0.37 11.64
CA LEU A 298 -10.74 0.86 12.88
C LEU A 298 -11.77 1.29 13.92
N TYR A 299 -12.99 1.68 13.51
CA TYR A 299 -14.01 2.23 14.41
C TYR A 299 -14.24 1.40 15.70
N PRO A 300 -14.34 0.06 15.66
CA PRO A 300 -14.50 -0.76 16.87
C PRO A 300 -13.35 -0.62 17.88
N ARG A 301 -12.19 -0.11 17.46
CA ARG A 301 -10.98 0.07 18.27
C ARG A 301 -10.87 1.48 18.84
N PHE A 302 -11.69 2.43 18.39
CA PHE A 302 -11.67 3.80 18.90
C PHE A 302 -12.16 3.83 20.34
N LYS A 303 -11.37 4.49 21.20
CA LYS A 303 -11.64 4.62 22.64
C LYS A 303 -11.62 6.11 22.98
N ASP A 304 -10.56 6.56 23.64
CA ASP A 304 -10.28 7.98 23.87
C ASP A 304 -9.58 8.64 22.66
N GLN A 305 -9.40 9.96 22.72
CA GLN A 305 -8.78 10.75 21.65
C GLN A 305 -7.37 10.24 21.31
N GLU A 306 -6.54 9.96 22.30
CA GLU A 306 -5.14 9.56 22.12
C GLU A 306 -5.03 8.20 21.42
N LYS A 307 -5.75 7.20 21.92
CA LYS A 307 -5.77 5.85 21.30
C LYS A 307 -6.38 5.86 19.91
N THR A 308 -7.37 6.73 19.68
CA THR A 308 -7.94 6.93 18.34
C THR A 308 -6.89 7.47 17.39
N LEU A 309 -6.18 8.54 17.77
CA LEU A 309 -5.08 9.10 16.97
C LEU A 309 -3.95 8.09 16.74
N GLN A 310 -3.61 7.27 17.74
CA GLN A 310 -2.61 6.21 17.58
C GLN A 310 -3.04 5.15 16.57
N SER A 311 -4.31 4.71 16.63
CA SER A 311 -4.88 3.74 15.69
C SER A 311 -4.92 4.28 14.26
N LEU A 312 -5.17 5.58 14.09
CA LEU A 312 -5.15 6.24 12.78
C LEU A 312 -3.73 6.38 12.20
N LYS A 313 -2.73 6.64 13.05
CA LYS A 313 -1.32 6.74 12.63
C LYS A 313 -0.73 5.41 12.19
N ASN A 314 -1.16 4.31 12.79
CA ASN A 314 -0.68 2.95 12.52
C ASN A 314 -1.87 1.98 12.41
N PRO A 315 -2.60 2.02 11.29
CA PRO A 315 -3.77 1.18 11.10
C PRO A 315 -3.35 -0.29 10.98
N ASP A 316 -3.73 -1.11 11.96
CA ASP A 316 -3.58 -2.56 11.89
C ASP A 316 -4.82 -3.17 11.20
N ILE A 317 -4.66 -3.44 9.91
CA ILE A 317 -5.74 -3.83 9.00
C ILE A 317 -5.29 -5.04 8.18
N LYS A 318 -6.18 -6.03 8.06
CA LYS A 318 -5.98 -7.17 7.15
C LYS A 318 -6.38 -6.76 5.74
N ASP A 319 -5.59 -7.20 4.76
CA ASP A 319 -5.73 -6.84 3.36
C ASP A 319 -7.12 -7.20 2.79
N ASP A 320 -7.63 -8.41 3.07
CA ASP A 320 -8.93 -8.87 2.56
C ASP A 320 -10.10 -8.06 3.13
N ASP A 321 -10.05 -7.75 4.42
CA ASP A 321 -11.07 -6.94 5.11
C ASP A 321 -11.14 -5.54 4.46
N LEU A 322 -9.98 -4.95 4.13
CA LEU A 322 -9.92 -3.65 3.47
C LEU A 322 -10.58 -3.66 2.10
N LEU A 323 -10.25 -4.64 1.26
CA LEU A 323 -10.81 -4.73 -0.09
C LEU A 323 -12.31 -4.98 -0.08
N GLN A 324 -12.80 -5.78 0.87
CA GLN A 324 -14.22 -6.01 1.05
C GLN A 324 -14.93 -4.74 1.50
N GLU A 325 -14.41 -4.04 2.51
CA GLU A 325 -15.03 -2.81 3.01
C GLU A 325 -15.01 -1.68 1.99
N MET A 326 -13.98 -1.58 1.14
CA MET A 326 -13.96 -0.60 0.06
C MET A 326 -15.16 -0.71 -0.89
N LYS A 327 -15.69 -1.92 -1.10
CA LYS A 327 -16.89 -2.14 -1.94
C LYS A 327 -18.18 -1.67 -1.26
N SER A 328 -18.20 -1.60 0.07
CA SER A 328 -19.35 -1.16 0.87
C SER A 328 -19.45 0.37 0.99
N VAL A 329 -18.43 1.11 0.52
CA VAL A 329 -18.40 2.57 0.64
C VAL A 329 -19.32 3.23 -0.38
N ASN A 330 -20.31 3.95 0.13
CA ASN A 330 -21.13 4.85 -0.66
C ASN A 330 -20.32 6.11 -1.02
N TYR A 331 -20.20 6.36 -2.32
CA TYR A 331 -19.48 7.50 -2.89
C TYR A 331 -20.39 8.18 -3.91
N PRO A 332 -21.23 9.14 -3.48
CA PRO A 332 -22.27 9.72 -4.31
C PRO A 332 -21.68 10.70 -5.35
N PHE A 333 -22.44 10.94 -6.43
CA PHE A 333 -21.97 11.71 -7.57
C PHE A 333 -21.61 13.15 -7.22
N GLU A 334 -22.31 13.79 -6.28
CA GLU A 334 -22.07 15.17 -5.85
C GLU A 334 -20.69 15.32 -5.19
N VAL A 335 -20.25 14.28 -4.48
CA VAL A 335 -18.90 14.26 -3.90
C VAL A 335 -17.85 13.95 -4.97
N GLN A 336 -18.20 13.10 -5.94
CA GLN A 336 -17.36 12.83 -7.11
C GLN A 336 -17.14 14.10 -7.93
N GLU A 337 -18.17 14.92 -8.10
CA GLU A 337 -18.10 16.18 -8.83
C GLU A 337 -17.14 17.14 -8.13
N VAL A 338 -17.25 17.32 -6.81
CA VAL A 338 -16.35 18.24 -6.10
C VAL A 338 -14.92 17.70 -6.00
N LEU A 339 -14.71 16.43 -5.60
CA LEU A 339 -13.36 15.85 -5.51
C LEU A 339 -12.73 15.59 -6.88
N GLY A 340 -13.55 15.46 -7.93
CA GLY A 340 -13.12 15.27 -9.31
C GLY A 340 -12.91 16.57 -10.08
N ASN A 341 -13.63 17.64 -9.70
CA ASN A 341 -13.59 18.99 -10.29
C ASN A 341 -13.03 20.02 -9.30
N ILE A 342 -12.15 19.65 -8.36
CA ILE A 342 -11.31 20.65 -7.71
C ILE A 342 -10.51 21.28 -8.85
N GLU A 343 -10.98 22.44 -9.29
CA GLU A 343 -10.49 23.12 -10.47
C GLU A 343 -8.99 23.37 -10.31
N LEU A 344 -8.29 23.06 -11.41
CA LEU A 344 -6.86 23.22 -11.63
C LEU A 344 -6.41 24.67 -11.50
#